data_AF-A0A7C8MP23-F1
#
_entry.id   AF-A0A7C8MP23-F1
#
_cell.length_a   1.000
_cell.length_b   1.000
_cell.length_c   1.000
_cell.angle_alpha   90.00
_cell.angle_beta   90.00
_cell.angle_gamma   90.00
#
_symmetry.space_group_name_H-M   'P 1'
#
loop_
_entity.id
_entity.type
_entity.pdbx_description
1 polymer ?
#
loop_
_entity_poly.entity_id
_entity_poly.type
_entity_poly.pdbx_seq_one_letter_code
_entity_poly.pdbx_strand_id
1 'polypeptide(L)'
;MTRTVVVLGAGLAGLPVAHYLLRRTSAHHEDLRVVLVSPHDTFYWKIASVRFALPDQMDEDKYMFPLADQFAAYAPEKFELVIGAAETLDPEHNSVGVRVGDDLRAIEYHTLVIATGSRYRDDMPWKEVGTTAQTRASLARLRARIRDARSIVVAGAGITGVEFAGELGSRYAKAGLKEVTLIGAEALPLEKRVKDNVRRTARAELDKLNVKFIGGAKVAAQGDVDVKDAKTITLTHPDGTSETLVADLVVPTFGVVPNTAFAPEGMRDEASGCLKQGGDLRAPGYNNSMSLIPRFYSPFMCHVYPSL
;
A
#
# COMPACT_ATOMS: atom_id res chain seq x y z
N MET A 1 -28.77 24.09 2.46
CA MET A 1 -28.33 23.36 1.26
C MET A 1 -27.30 22.35 1.73
N THR A 2 -27.44 21.07 1.40
CA THR A 2 -26.55 20.01 1.91
C THR A 2 -25.12 20.21 1.42
N ARG A 3 -24.14 20.22 2.32
CA ARG A 3 -22.71 20.30 2.02
C ARG A 3 -22.12 18.90 2.01
N THR A 4 -21.81 18.40 0.83
CA THR A 4 -21.24 17.05 0.64
C THR A 4 -19.72 17.08 0.69
N VAL A 5 -19.13 16.31 1.59
CA VAL A 5 -17.70 16.00 1.59
C VAL A 5 -17.51 14.59 1.05
N VAL A 6 -16.78 14.45 -0.06
CA VAL A 6 -16.42 13.15 -0.63
C VAL A 6 -15.03 12.77 -0.14
N VAL A 7 -14.90 11.57 0.42
CA VAL A 7 -13.63 10.99 0.87
C VAL A 7 -13.31 9.80 -0.03
N LEU A 8 -12.28 9.91 -0.86
CA LEU A 8 -11.81 8.82 -1.72
C LEU A 8 -10.76 7.99 -0.98
N GLY A 9 -11.11 6.74 -0.67
CA GLY A 9 -10.24 5.76 -0.04
C GLY A 9 -10.57 5.54 1.44
N ALA A 10 -11.03 4.33 1.78
CA ALA A 10 -11.29 3.90 3.15
C ALA A 10 -10.06 3.26 3.82
N GLY A 11 -8.89 3.87 3.64
CA GLY A 11 -7.63 3.41 4.23
C GLY A 11 -7.29 4.09 5.58
N LEU A 12 -6.02 3.97 5.99
CA LEU A 12 -5.48 4.53 7.24
C LEU A 12 -5.72 6.04 7.41
N ALA A 13 -5.89 6.79 6.32
CA ALA A 13 -6.14 8.23 6.35
C ALA A 13 -7.64 8.57 6.17
N GLY A 14 -8.32 7.98 5.19
CA GLY A 14 -9.70 8.36 4.88
C GLY A 14 -10.72 7.91 5.91
N LEU A 15 -10.54 6.73 6.53
CA LEU A 15 -11.42 6.26 7.61
C LEU A 15 -11.49 7.21 8.81
N PRO A 16 -10.36 7.60 9.45
CA PRO A 16 -10.42 8.53 10.58
C PRO A 16 -10.95 9.90 10.16
N VAL A 17 -10.69 10.37 8.94
CA VAL A 17 -11.27 11.61 8.42
C VAL A 17 -12.79 11.52 8.32
N ALA A 18 -13.33 10.44 7.74
CA ALA A 18 -14.77 10.24 7.64
C ALA A 18 -15.44 10.20 9.02
N HIS A 19 -14.87 9.45 9.98
CA HIS A 19 -15.37 9.43 11.35
C HIS A 19 -15.28 10.78 12.05
N TYR A 20 -14.20 11.53 11.85
CA TYR A 20 -14.05 12.86 12.44
C TYR A 20 -15.12 13.82 11.91
N LEU A 21 -15.32 13.85 10.59
CA LEU A 21 -16.37 14.65 9.95
C LEU A 21 -17.76 14.29 10.51
N LEU A 22 -18.06 12.99 10.62
CA LEU A 22 -19.36 12.50 11.08
C LEU A 22 -19.60 12.65 12.59
N ARG A 23 -18.56 12.66 13.43
CA ARG A 23 -18.70 12.78 14.91
C ARG A 23 -18.51 14.18 15.45
N ARG A 24 -17.61 14.96 14.84
CA ARG A 24 -17.17 16.27 15.36
C ARG A 24 -17.70 17.39 14.49
N THR A 25 -17.52 17.31 13.18
CA THR A 25 -17.90 18.40 12.28
C THR A 25 -19.42 18.49 12.11
N SER A 26 -20.10 17.35 11.96
CA SER A 26 -21.56 17.29 11.83
C SER A 26 -22.32 17.88 13.03
N ALA A 27 -21.71 17.86 14.23
CA ALA A 27 -22.28 18.45 15.44
C ALA A 27 -22.36 19.99 15.38
N HIS A 28 -21.59 20.61 14.49
CA HIS A 28 -21.60 22.06 14.25
C HIS A 28 -22.16 22.43 12.86
N HIS A 29 -22.42 21.44 12.01
CA HIS A 29 -22.87 21.60 10.63
C HIS A 29 -23.95 20.56 10.31
N GLU A 30 -25.21 20.90 10.61
CA GLU A 30 -26.35 20.01 10.38
C GLU A 30 -26.60 19.72 8.90
N ASP A 31 -26.08 20.53 7.99
CA ASP A 31 -26.16 20.34 6.55
C ASP A 31 -25.03 19.45 5.98
N LEU A 32 -24.09 18.97 6.80
CA LEU A 32 -22.99 18.11 6.38
C LEU A 32 -23.46 16.70 6.01
N ARG A 33 -23.06 16.24 4.82
CA ARG A 33 -23.13 14.85 4.36
C ARG A 33 -21.74 14.35 3.97
N VAL A 34 -21.41 13.13 4.35
CA VAL A 34 -20.13 12.48 4.02
C VAL A 34 -20.38 11.30 3.09
N VAL A 35 -19.67 11.24 1.98
CA VAL A 35 -19.67 10.09 1.06
C VAL A 35 -18.27 9.48 1.08
N LEU A 36 -18.14 8.26 1.59
CA LEU A 36 -16.88 7.52 1.60
C LEU A 36 -16.87 6.54 0.43
N VAL A 37 -15.85 6.65 -0.43
CA VAL A 37 -15.70 5.82 -1.62
C VAL A 37 -14.53 4.86 -1.44
N SER A 38 -14.71 3.58 -1.72
CA SER A 38 -13.64 2.57 -1.66
C SER A 38 -13.91 1.42 -2.62
N PRO A 39 -12.90 0.91 -3.37
CA PRO A 39 -13.10 -0.31 -4.16
C PRO A 39 -13.19 -1.58 -3.29
N HIS A 40 -12.95 -1.45 -1.99
CA HIS A 40 -13.00 -2.52 -0.99
C HIS A 40 -14.20 -2.31 -0.06
N ASP A 41 -14.92 -3.38 0.24
CA ASP A 41 -15.96 -3.45 1.27
C ASP A 41 -15.38 -3.72 2.68
N THR A 42 -14.08 -3.99 2.78
CA THR A 42 -13.37 -4.19 4.04
C THR A 42 -12.18 -3.24 4.18
N PHE A 43 -11.92 -2.78 5.40
CA PHE A 43 -10.65 -2.18 5.76
C PHE A 43 -9.56 -3.26 5.87
N TYR A 44 -8.52 -3.12 5.05
CA TYR A 44 -7.37 -4.01 5.05
C TYR A 44 -6.25 -3.49 5.95
N TRP A 45 -5.93 -4.24 7.01
CA TRP A 45 -4.85 -3.89 7.95
C TRP A 45 -3.46 -4.18 7.38
N LYS A 46 -3.12 -3.49 6.29
CA LYS A 46 -1.89 -3.64 5.51
C LYS A 46 -0.59 -3.56 6.33
N ILE A 47 -0.65 -2.92 7.50
CA ILE A 47 0.46 -2.84 8.46
C ILE A 47 0.93 -4.22 8.90
N ALA A 48 0.01 -5.17 9.08
CA ALA A 48 0.34 -6.54 9.46
C ALA A 48 0.47 -7.49 8.26
N SER A 49 0.46 -6.98 7.02
CA SER A 49 0.42 -7.82 5.81
C SER A 49 1.56 -8.82 5.73
N VAL A 50 2.75 -8.44 6.15
CA VAL A 50 3.92 -9.34 6.20
C VAL A 50 3.71 -10.55 7.12
N ARG A 51 2.90 -10.43 8.19
CA ARG A 51 2.59 -11.52 9.12
C ARG A 51 1.56 -12.47 8.53
N PHE A 52 0.43 -11.92 8.08
CA PHE A 52 -0.65 -12.75 7.56
C PHE A 52 -0.43 -13.17 6.09
N ALA A 53 0.59 -12.66 5.40
CA ALA A 53 1.07 -13.22 4.13
C ALA A 53 1.60 -14.65 4.29
N LEU A 54 2.08 -15.02 5.48
CA LEU A 54 2.45 -16.39 5.77
C LEU A 54 1.19 -17.25 5.98
N PRO A 55 1.24 -18.54 5.60
CA PRO A 55 0.17 -19.48 5.88
C PRO A 55 -0.11 -19.61 7.38
N ASP A 56 -1.39 -19.65 7.73
CA ASP A 56 -1.90 -20.06 9.05
C ASP A 56 -1.35 -19.24 10.23
N GLN A 57 -0.98 -17.97 10.00
CA GLN A 57 -0.47 -17.07 11.06
C GLN A 57 -1.56 -16.21 11.71
N MET A 58 -2.64 -15.92 10.98
CA MET A 58 -3.67 -14.99 11.43
C MET A 58 -4.99 -15.25 10.71
N ASP A 59 -6.08 -15.23 11.48
CA ASP A 59 -7.45 -15.33 10.97
C ASP A 59 -7.88 -14.04 10.25
N GLU A 60 -8.77 -14.16 9.28
CA GLU A 60 -9.17 -13.05 8.40
C GLU A 60 -9.83 -11.88 9.15
N ASP A 61 -10.61 -12.16 10.18
CA ASP A 61 -11.29 -11.17 11.03
C ASP A 61 -10.34 -10.26 11.82
N LYS A 62 -9.04 -10.58 11.85
CA LYS A 62 -7.99 -9.76 12.49
C LYS A 62 -7.31 -8.80 11.52
N TYR A 63 -7.55 -8.92 10.21
CA TYR A 63 -6.93 -8.04 9.21
C TYR A 63 -7.85 -7.54 8.09
N MET A 64 -9.07 -8.07 7.95
CA MET A 64 -10.13 -7.57 7.09
C MET A 64 -11.35 -7.23 7.95
N PHE A 65 -11.67 -5.94 8.06
CA PHE A 65 -12.79 -5.47 8.87
C PHE A 65 -13.90 -4.92 7.97
N PRO A 66 -15.14 -5.44 8.01
CA PRO A 66 -16.22 -4.92 7.17
C PRO A 66 -16.43 -3.43 7.40
N LEU A 67 -16.41 -2.64 6.31
CA LEU A 67 -16.58 -1.19 6.39
C LEU A 67 -17.99 -0.84 6.84
N ALA A 68 -19.02 -1.55 6.34
CA ALA A 68 -20.42 -1.28 6.69
C ALA A 68 -20.64 -1.29 8.22
N ASP A 69 -20.05 -2.26 8.92
CA ASP A 69 -20.17 -2.41 10.38
C ASP A 69 -19.58 -1.21 11.13
N GLN A 70 -18.50 -0.62 10.62
CA GLN A 70 -17.85 0.54 11.24
C GLN A 70 -18.71 1.82 11.16
N PHE A 71 -19.65 1.89 10.22
CA PHE A 71 -20.47 3.07 9.99
C PHE A 71 -21.96 2.86 10.30
N ALA A 72 -22.36 1.70 10.83
CA ALA A 72 -23.75 1.34 11.10
C ALA A 72 -24.49 2.31 12.06
N ALA A 73 -23.75 3.05 12.90
CA ALA A 73 -24.32 4.02 13.83
C ALA A 73 -24.67 5.38 13.19
N TYR A 74 -24.27 5.63 11.95
CA TYR A 74 -24.52 6.91 11.27
C TYR A 74 -25.80 6.86 10.44
N ALA A 75 -26.58 7.93 10.52
CA ALA A 75 -27.83 8.05 9.78
C ALA A 75 -27.58 8.08 8.25
N PRO A 76 -28.37 7.37 7.42
CA PRO A 76 -28.21 7.35 5.96
C PRO A 76 -28.26 8.72 5.29
N GLU A 77 -28.94 9.70 5.89
CA GLU A 77 -29.01 11.07 5.39
C GLU A 77 -27.67 11.82 5.56
N LYS A 78 -26.85 11.38 6.52
CA LYS A 78 -25.55 11.98 6.86
C LYS A 78 -24.37 11.25 6.22
N PHE A 79 -24.54 9.95 5.93
CA PHE A 79 -23.44 9.10 5.50
C PHE A 79 -23.85 8.15 4.37
N GLU A 80 -22.97 8.02 3.40
CA GLU A 80 -23.05 7.00 2.37
C GLU A 80 -21.69 6.31 2.19
N LEU A 81 -21.69 4.98 2.18
CA LEU A 81 -20.55 4.17 1.74
C LEU A 81 -20.78 3.71 0.30
N VAL A 82 -19.87 4.08 -0.59
CA VAL A 82 -19.90 3.68 -2.01
C VAL A 82 -18.78 2.68 -2.26
N ILE A 83 -19.15 1.45 -2.61
CA ILE A 83 -18.20 0.43 -3.03
C ILE A 83 -17.91 0.58 -4.52
N GLY A 84 -16.79 1.23 -4.83
CA GLY A 84 -16.41 1.57 -6.20
C GLY A 84 -15.03 2.23 -6.30
N ALA A 85 -14.47 2.23 -7.50
CA ALA A 85 -13.16 2.82 -7.78
C ALA A 85 -13.32 4.21 -8.42
N ALA A 86 -12.61 5.21 -7.92
CA ALA A 86 -12.53 6.50 -8.60
C ALA A 86 -11.74 6.33 -9.93
N GLU A 87 -12.35 6.72 -11.04
CA GLU A 87 -11.77 6.63 -12.40
C GLU A 87 -11.49 8.00 -13.00
N THR A 88 -12.31 9.01 -12.70
CA THR A 88 -12.11 10.37 -13.21
C THR A 88 -12.36 11.40 -12.12
N LEU A 89 -11.63 12.51 -12.17
CA LEU A 89 -11.86 13.68 -11.34
C LEU A 89 -11.97 14.91 -12.24
N ASP A 90 -13.08 15.62 -12.09
CA ASP A 90 -13.34 16.91 -12.72
C ASP A 90 -13.36 18.01 -11.64
N PRO A 91 -12.23 18.70 -11.43
CA PRO A 91 -12.14 19.75 -10.43
C PRO A 91 -12.88 21.04 -10.83
N GLU A 92 -13.14 21.25 -12.13
CA GLU A 92 -13.83 22.46 -12.61
C GLU A 92 -15.32 22.39 -12.27
N HIS A 93 -15.90 21.19 -12.34
CA HIS A 93 -17.30 20.92 -12.00
C HIS A 93 -17.50 20.31 -10.61
N ASN A 94 -16.42 20.19 -9.82
CA ASN A 94 -16.42 19.55 -8.49
C ASN A 94 -17.10 18.18 -8.46
N SER A 95 -16.70 17.30 -9.39
CA SER A 95 -17.30 15.97 -9.52
C SER A 95 -16.24 14.89 -9.66
N VAL A 96 -16.53 13.70 -9.12
CA VAL A 96 -15.71 12.49 -9.28
C VAL A 96 -16.54 11.39 -9.93
N GLY A 97 -16.00 10.76 -10.97
CA GLY A 97 -16.56 9.56 -11.58
C GLY A 97 -16.08 8.32 -10.84
N VAL A 98 -17.02 7.57 -10.27
CA VAL A 98 -16.77 6.34 -9.51
C VAL A 98 -17.39 5.15 -10.24
N ARG A 99 -16.57 4.16 -10.59
CA ARG A 99 -17.01 2.88 -11.14
C ARG A 99 -17.63 2.03 -10.04
N VAL A 100 -18.93 1.78 -10.14
CA VAL A 100 -19.72 0.94 -9.22
C VAL A 100 -20.31 -0.20 -10.05
N GLY A 101 -19.72 -1.39 -9.95
CA GLY A 101 -20.02 -2.46 -10.91
C GLY A 101 -19.65 -2.02 -12.33
N ASP A 102 -20.60 -2.10 -13.26
CA ASP A 102 -20.41 -1.68 -14.65
C ASP A 102 -20.70 -0.19 -14.87
N ASP A 103 -21.34 0.49 -13.91
CA ASP A 103 -21.79 1.86 -14.04
C ASP A 103 -20.74 2.88 -13.59
N LEU A 104 -20.63 3.99 -14.33
CA LEU A 104 -19.85 5.15 -13.91
C LEU A 104 -20.78 6.17 -13.25
N ARG A 105 -20.74 6.23 -11.91
CA ARG A 105 -21.54 7.17 -11.13
C ARG A 105 -20.77 8.46 -10.89
N ALA A 106 -21.31 9.59 -11.35
CA ALA A 106 -20.81 10.90 -10.98
C ALA A 106 -21.27 11.28 -9.55
N ILE A 107 -20.33 11.74 -8.72
CA ILE A 107 -20.60 12.21 -7.36
C ILE A 107 -20.08 13.65 -7.24
N GLU A 108 -21.02 14.60 -7.11
CA GLU A 108 -20.70 16.00 -6.86
C GLU A 108 -20.25 16.22 -5.41
N TYR A 109 -19.29 17.11 -5.23
CA TYR A 109 -18.74 17.44 -3.92
C TYR A 109 -18.65 18.96 -3.69
N HIS A 110 -18.79 19.36 -2.43
CA HIS A 110 -18.37 20.69 -1.99
C HIS A 110 -16.91 20.68 -1.56
N THR A 111 -16.44 19.56 -1.00
CA THR A 111 -15.05 19.34 -0.62
C THR A 111 -14.65 17.90 -0.93
N LEU A 112 -13.45 17.73 -1.48
CA LEU A 112 -12.88 16.44 -1.81
C LEU A 112 -11.67 16.14 -0.92
N VAL A 113 -11.66 14.97 -0.30
CA VAL A 113 -10.50 14.41 0.40
C VAL A 113 -10.00 13.21 -0.38
N ILE A 114 -8.75 13.26 -0.84
CA ILE A 114 -8.12 12.18 -1.59
C ILE A 114 -7.18 11.40 -0.66
N ALA A 115 -7.57 10.18 -0.32
CA ALA A 115 -6.88 9.26 0.57
C ALA A 115 -6.75 7.83 -0.05
N THR A 116 -6.63 7.75 -1.38
CA THR A 116 -6.62 6.48 -2.15
C THR A 116 -5.32 5.68 -2.02
N GLY A 117 -4.29 6.25 -1.37
CA GLY A 117 -3.06 5.56 -1.04
C GLY A 117 -2.25 5.11 -2.27
N SER A 118 -1.71 3.91 -2.19
CA SER A 118 -0.87 3.30 -3.23
C SER A 118 -1.08 1.79 -3.28
N ARG A 119 -0.68 1.17 -4.38
CA ARG A 119 -0.64 -0.28 -4.58
C ARG A 119 0.79 -0.75 -4.83
N TYR A 120 1.01 -2.06 -4.83
CA TYR A 120 2.24 -2.64 -5.34
C TYR A 120 2.06 -3.09 -6.79
N ARG A 121 3.14 -3.06 -7.56
CA ARG A 121 3.23 -3.78 -8.84
C ARG A 121 3.02 -5.27 -8.63
N ASP A 122 2.77 -5.96 -9.73
CA ASP A 122 2.59 -7.41 -9.78
C ASP A 122 1.43 -7.91 -8.89
N ASP A 123 0.50 -7.05 -8.48
CA ASP A 123 -0.60 -7.38 -7.58
C ASP A 123 -0.16 -8.00 -6.24
N MET A 124 1.00 -7.57 -5.73
CA MET A 124 1.51 -8.07 -4.45
C MET A 124 0.63 -7.58 -3.28
N PRO A 125 0.16 -8.48 -2.39
CA PRO A 125 -0.83 -8.16 -1.36
C PRO A 125 -0.22 -7.46 -0.13
N TRP A 126 0.89 -6.74 -0.27
CA TRP A 126 1.40 -5.87 0.81
C TRP A 126 0.48 -4.68 1.08
N LYS A 127 -0.33 -4.35 0.08
CA LYS A 127 -1.46 -3.44 0.13
C LYS A 127 -2.63 -4.11 -0.60
N GLU A 128 -3.77 -3.45 -0.58
CA GLU A 128 -4.95 -3.86 -1.30
C GLU A 128 -4.68 -4.04 -2.80
N VAL A 129 -5.32 -5.06 -3.39
CA VAL A 129 -5.26 -5.41 -4.82
C VAL A 129 -6.67 -5.37 -5.39
N GLY A 130 -6.97 -4.36 -6.21
CA GLY A 130 -8.26 -4.23 -6.89
C GLY A 130 -9.43 -4.10 -5.91
N THR A 131 -10.20 -5.17 -5.74
CA THR A 131 -11.33 -5.32 -4.80
C THR A 131 -10.96 -6.24 -3.62
N THR A 132 -11.83 -6.33 -2.61
CA THR A 132 -11.63 -7.27 -1.49
C THR A 132 -11.47 -8.72 -1.95
N ALA A 133 -12.28 -9.16 -2.92
CA ALA A 133 -12.19 -10.51 -3.47
C ALA A 133 -10.84 -10.77 -4.17
N GLN A 134 -10.35 -9.78 -4.95
CA GLN A 134 -9.06 -9.86 -5.61
C GLN A 134 -7.89 -9.84 -4.60
N THR A 135 -8.00 -9.04 -3.54
CA THR A 135 -7.03 -9.04 -2.44
C THR A 135 -6.96 -10.39 -1.74
N ARG A 136 -8.11 -11.00 -1.40
CA ARG A 136 -8.19 -12.35 -0.84
C ARG A 136 -7.55 -13.39 -1.76
N ALA A 137 -7.85 -13.32 -3.06
CA ALA A 137 -7.29 -14.23 -4.06
C ALA A 137 -5.77 -14.09 -4.19
N SER A 138 -5.24 -12.85 -4.19
CA SER A 138 -3.80 -12.60 -4.22
C SER A 138 -3.10 -13.15 -2.97
N LEU A 139 -3.68 -12.91 -1.78
CA LEU A 139 -3.16 -13.43 -0.52
C LEU A 139 -3.17 -14.97 -0.47
N ALA A 140 -4.26 -15.60 -0.90
CA ALA A 140 -4.37 -17.06 -0.96
C ALA A 140 -3.33 -17.67 -1.92
N ARG A 141 -3.09 -17.02 -3.07
CA ARG A 141 -2.07 -17.42 -4.04
C ARG A 141 -0.67 -17.32 -3.44
N LEU A 142 -0.34 -16.21 -2.79
CA LEU A 142 0.96 -16.03 -2.14
C LEU A 142 1.19 -17.08 -1.06
N ARG A 143 0.20 -17.31 -0.18
CA ARG A 143 0.26 -18.34 0.87
C ARG A 143 0.48 -19.74 0.28
N ALA A 144 -0.23 -20.10 -0.79
CA ALA A 144 -0.04 -21.39 -1.46
C ALA A 144 1.39 -21.56 -1.98
N ARG A 145 1.91 -20.56 -2.68
CA ARG A 145 3.27 -20.59 -3.21
C ARG A 145 4.33 -20.65 -2.11
N ILE A 146 4.11 -19.98 -0.98
CA ILE A 146 5.00 -20.08 0.20
C ILE A 146 4.99 -21.50 0.77
N ARG A 147 3.83 -22.18 0.84
CA ARG A 147 3.75 -23.57 1.30
C ARG A 147 4.58 -24.50 0.41
N ASP A 148 4.47 -24.35 -0.90
CA ASP A 148 5.07 -25.26 -1.88
C ASP A 148 6.58 -25.03 -2.10
N ALA A 149 7.06 -23.80 -1.92
CA ALA A 149 8.46 -23.44 -2.19
C ALA A 149 9.45 -23.99 -1.15
N ARG A 150 10.60 -24.51 -1.58
CA ARG A 150 11.73 -24.84 -0.69
C ARG A 150 12.76 -23.72 -0.62
N SER A 151 12.92 -22.96 -1.69
CA SER A 151 13.75 -21.76 -1.74
C SER A 151 12.91 -20.52 -2.04
N ILE A 152 13.01 -19.51 -1.18
CA ILE A 152 12.25 -18.27 -1.29
C ILE A 152 13.21 -17.09 -1.36
N VAL A 153 13.05 -16.28 -2.41
CA VAL A 153 13.75 -15.02 -2.58
C VAL A 153 12.80 -13.88 -2.27
N VAL A 154 13.17 -13.04 -1.31
CA VAL A 154 12.52 -11.75 -1.05
C VAL A 154 13.29 -10.67 -1.82
N ALA A 155 12.69 -10.17 -2.89
CA ALA A 155 13.32 -9.18 -3.76
C ALA A 155 12.93 -7.77 -3.29
N GLY A 156 13.87 -7.07 -2.64
CA GLY A 156 13.70 -5.68 -2.17
C GLY A 156 13.87 -5.51 -0.66
N ALA A 157 15.09 -5.20 -0.21
CA ALA A 157 15.43 -5.01 1.21
C ALA A 157 15.02 -3.66 1.83
N GLY A 158 13.86 -3.12 1.43
CA GLY A 158 13.19 -2.05 2.17
C GLY A 158 12.49 -2.57 3.44
N ILE A 159 11.72 -1.73 4.11
CA ILE A 159 11.03 -2.09 5.38
C ILE A 159 10.19 -3.36 5.21
N THR A 160 9.28 -3.39 4.23
CA THR A 160 8.42 -4.56 3.95
C THR A 160 9.21 -5.84 3.71
N GLY A 161 10.32 -5.76 2.95
CA GLY A 161 11.14 -6.93 2.64
C GLY A 161 11.93 -7.44 3.83
N VAL A 162 12.46 -6.54 4.66
CA VAL A 162 13.17 -6.92 5.89
C VAL A 162 12.21 -7.56 6.89
N GLU A 163 11.03 -7.00 7.10
CA GLU A 163 10.02 -7.60 7.99
C GLU A 163 9.56 -8.96 7.47
N PHE A 164 9.20 -9.06 6.19
CA PHE A 164 8.74 -10.32 5.60
C PHE A 164 9.82 -11.41 5.58
N ALA A 165 11.08 -11.05 5.30
CA ALA A 165 12.20 -11.99 5.40
C ALA A 165 12.42 -12.43 6.85
N GLY A 166 12.21 -11.57 7.84
CA GLY A 166 12.22 -11.92 9.26
C GLY A 166 11.12 -12.92 9.63
N GLU A 167 9.88 -12.70 9.18
CA GLU A 167 8.77 -13.62 9.38
C GLU A 167 9.06 -15.01 8.77
N LEU A 168 9.52 -15.05 7.51
CA LEU A 168 9.94 -16.29 6.84
C LEU A 168 11.13 -16.96 7.56
N GLY A 169 12.11 -16.18 8.00
CA GLY A 169 13.29 -16.66 8.70
C GLY A 169 12.93 -17.31 10.04
N SER A 170 12.10 -16.63 10.83
CA SER A 170 11.57 -17.13 12.11
C SER A 170 10.78 -18.42 11.93
N ARG A 171 9.91 -18.48 10.90
CA ARG A 171 9.02 -19.62 10.69
C ARG A 171 9.70 -20.83 10.04
N TYR A 172 10.64 -20.60 9.12
CA TYR A 172 11.17 -21.65 8.24
C TYR A 172 12.70 -21.74 8.24
N ALA A 173 13.42 -20.65 7.94
CA ALA A 173 14.86 -20.73 7.69
C ALA A 173 15.67 -21.09 8.94
N LYS A 174 15.29 -20.54 10.09
CA LYS A 174 15.91 -20.86 11.38
C LYS A 174 15.82 -22.34 11.73
N ALA A 175 14.71 -22.98 11.35
CA ALA A 175 14.47 -24.42 11.54
C ALA A 175 15.02 -25.29 10.39
N GLY A 176 15.67 -24.69 9.38
CA GLY A 176 16.19 -25.40 8.21
C GLY A 176 15.11 -25.97 7.28
N LEU A 177 13.86 -25.50 7.38
CA LEU A 177 12.73 -26.03 6.60
C LEU A 177 12.68 -25.47 5.17
N LYS A 178 13.15 -24.24 4.98
CA LYS A 178 13.19 -23.54 3.69
C LYS A 178 14.41 -22.61 3.65
N GLU A 179 14.99 -22.43 2.48
CA GLU A 179 16.03 -21.44 2.24
C GLU A 179 15.39 -20.07 1.99
N VAL A 180 15.87 -19.03 2.68
CA VAL A 180 15.35 -17.66 2.53
C VAL A 180 16.50 -16.73 2.19
N THR A 181 16.37 -16.05 1.05
CA THR A 181 17.34 -15.04 0.60
C THR A 181 16.66 -13.67 0.47
N LEU A 182 17.18 -12.66 1.15
CA LEU A 182 16.77 -11.26 0.99
C LEU A 182 17.76 -10.55 0.06
N ILE A 183 17.25 -9.82 -0.94
CA ILE A 183 18.08 -9.04 -1.87
C ILE A 183 17.78 -7.56 -1.75
N GLY A 184 18.82 -6.72 -1.73
CA GLY A 184 18.70 -5.27 -1.73
C GLY A 184 19.72 -4.59 -2.64
N ALA A 185 19.30 -3.49 -3.27
CA ALA A 185 20.18 -2.66 -4.11
C ALA A 185 21.30 -1.97 -3.31
N GLU A 186 21.15 -1.90 -2.00
CA GLU A 186 22.12 -1.27 -1.09
C GLU A 186 22.94 -2.32 -0.34
N ALA A 187 24.14 -1.94 0.11
CA ALA A 187 25.04 -2.85 0.82
C ALA A 187 24.50 -3.31 2.20
N LEU A 188 23.55 -2.57 2.77
CA LEU A 188 22.87 -2.91 4.03
C LEU A 188 21.35 -2.93 3.82
N PRO A 189 20.59 -3.74 4.57
CA PRO A 189 19.13 -3.72 4.53
C PRO A 189 18.58 -2.39 5.05
N LEU A 190 17.30 -2.13 4.75
CA LEU A 190 16.60 -0.87 4.96
C LEU A 190 17.17 0.29 4.12
N GLU A 191 16.36 1.34 3.97
CA GLU A 191 16.67 2.52 3.14
C GLU A 191 17.83 3.35 3.74
N LYS A 192 18.59 4.06 2.89
CA LYS A 192 19.72 4.90 3.30
C LYS A 192 19.39 5.97 4.35
N ARG A 193 18.13 6.41 4.43
CA ARG A 193 17.69 7.38 5.44
C ARG A 193 17.69 6.82 6.86
N VAL A 194 17.71 5.50 7.01
CA VAL A 194 17.83 4.83 8.31
C VAL A 194 19.31 4.82 8.71
N LYS A 195 19.61 5.15 9.97
CA LYS A 195 20.99 5.16 10.47
C LYS A 195 21.66 3.79 10.29
N ASP A 196 22.90 3.79 9.83
CA ASP A 196 23.63 2.57 9.50
C ASP A 196 23.82 1.59 10.67
N ASN A 197 23.89 2.07 11.92
CA ASN A 197 23.93 1.19 13.07
C ASN A 197 22.65 0.34 13.20
N VAL A 198 21.47 0.94 12.98
CA VAL A 198 20.19 0.23 12.95
C VAL A 198 20.14 -0.76 11.79
N ARG A 199 20.63 -0.35 10.62
CA ARG A 199 20.70 -1.22 9.42
C ARG A 199 21.59 -2.44 9.64
N ARG A 200 22.74 -2.27 10.30
CA ARG A 200 23.63 -3.37 10.70
C ARG A 200 22.99 -4.27 11.75
N THR A 201 22.26 -3.72 12.71
CA THR A 201 21.48 -4.53 13.67
C THR A 201 20.43 -5.36 12.94
N ALA A 202 19.66 -4.79 12.01
CA ALA A 202 18.69 -5.53 11.22
C ALA A 202 19.33 -6.68 10.42
N ARG A 203 20.50 -6.42 9.80
CA ARG A 203 21.30 -7.47 9.14
C ARG A 203 21.66 -8.60 10.10
N ALA A 204 22.19 -8.27 11.28
CA ALA A 204 22.59 -9.26 12.27
C ALA A 204 21.40 -10.09 12.80
N GLU A 205 20.22 -9.49 12.99
CA GLU A 205 19.02 -10.23 13.38
C GLU A 205 18.55 -11.19 12.27
N LEU A 206 18.61 -10.78 11.00
CA LEU A 206 18.31 -11.66 9.87
C LEU A 206 19.31 -12.84 9.78
N ASP A 207 20.60 -12.59 10.01
CA ASP A 207 21.62 -13.64 10.04
C ASP A 207 21.33 -14.67 11.14
N LYS A 208 20.88 -14.25 12.34
CA LYS A 208 20.46 -15.17 13.43
C LYS A 208 19.24 -16.03 13.07
N LEU A 209 18.45 -15.61 12.08
CA LEU A 209 17.31 -16.35 11.55
C LEU A 209 17.69 -17.23 10.34
N ASN A 210 18.98 -17.33 10.01
CA ASN A 210 19.51 -18.02 8.82
C ASN A 210 18.98 -17.43 7.50
N VAL A 211 18.62 -16.14 7.47
CA VAL A 211 18.26 -15.45 6.23
C VAL A 211 19.53 -14.97 5.53
N LYS A 212 19.77 -15.45 4.32
CA LYS A 212 20.90 -14.96 3.50
C LYS A 212 20.58 -13.57 2.97
N PHE A 213 21.39 -12.55 3.27
CA PHE A 213 21.26 -11.23 2.65
C PHE A 213 22.31 -10.99 1.57
N ILE A 214 21.84 -10.65 0.36
CA ILE A 214 22.62 -10.20 -0.79
C ILE A 214 22.38 -8.70 -0.95
N GLY A 215 23.36 -7.90 -0.54
CA GLY A 215 23.33 -6.45 -0.69
C GLY A 215 24.05 -5.99 -1.95
N GLY A 216 23.77 -4.76 -2.37
CA GLY A 216 24.39 -4.17 -3.56
C GLY A 216 23.95 -4.83 -4.87
N ALA A 217 22.76 -5.42 -4.92
CA ALA A 217 22.26 -6.09 -6.12
C ALA A 217 20.85 -5.62 -6.47
N LYS A 218 20.64 -5.24 -7.74
CA LYS A 218 19.30 -4.96 -8.27
C LYS A 218 18.72 -6.23 -8.87
N VAL A 219 17.44 -6.47 -8.63
CA VAL A 219 16.71 -7.62 -9.18
C VAL A 219 15.99 -7.19 -10.45
N ALA A 220 16.16 -7.96 -11.52
CA ALA A 220 15.33 -7.94 -12.70
C ALA A 220 14.84 -9.36 -13.01
N ALA A 221 13.62 -9.48 -13.55
CA ALA A 221 13.17 -10.74 -14.13
C ALA A 221 13.89 -10.98 -15.47
N GLN A 222 13.95 -12.24 -15.89
CA GLN A 222 14.47 -12.60 -17.21
C GLN A 222 13.35 -12.49 -18.26
N GLY A 223 13.56 -11.67 -19.29
CA GLY A 223 12.56 -11.42 -20.34
C GLY A 223 11.39 -10.56 -19.86
N ASP A 224 10.23 -10.73 -20.50
CA ASP A 224 9.00 -9.96 -20.23
C ASP A 224 8.10 -10.58 -19.14
N VAL A 225 8.68 -11.37 -18.23
CA VAL A 225 7.93 -12.04 -17.14
C VAL A 225 7.92 -11.14 -15.91
N ASP A 226 6.77 -11.02 -15.24
CA ASP A 226 6.69 -10.33 -13.94
C ASP A 226 7.61 -11.00 -12.92
N VAL A 227 8.25 -10.21 -12.05
CA VAL A 227 9.21 -10.73 -11.05
C VAL A 227 8.53 -11.72 -10.10
N LYS A 228 7.25 -11.53 -9.79
CA LYS A 228 6.49 -12.49 -8.99
C LYS A 228 6.41 -13.88 -9.61
N ASP A 229 6.47 -14.04 -10.93
CA ASP A 229 6.24 -15.32 -11.61
C ASP A 229 7.55 -15.95 -12.11
N ALA A 230 8.66 -15.23 -11.94
CA ALA A 230 9.99 -15.69 -12.26
C ALA A 230 10.44 -16.82 -11.32
N LYS A 231 11.02 -17.88 -11.90
CA LYS A 231 11.81 -18.90 -11.18
C LYS A 231 13.32 -18.61 -11.23
N THR A 232 13.73 -17.79 -12.19
CA THR A 232 15.10 -17.33 -12.38
C THR A 232 15.09 -15.81 -12.44
N ILE A 233 15.90 -15.17 -11.61
CA ILE A 233 16.10 -13.73 -11.61
C ILE A 233 17.54 -13.39 -11.93
N THR A 234 17.73 -12.24 -12.57
CA THR A 234 19.05 -11.67 -12.80
C THR A 234 19.35 -10.65 -11.72
N LEU A 235 20.50 -10.81 -11.09
CA LEU A 235 21.08 -9.84 -10.18
C LEU A 235 22.08 -8.98 -10.96
N THR A 236 21.94 -7.67 -10.89
CA THR A 236 22.91 -6.72 -11.47
C THR A 236 23.59 -5.95 -10.35
N HIS A 237 24.92 -5.98 -10.36
CA HIS A 237 25.79 -5.35 -9.38
C HIS A 237 26.26 -3.95 -9.84
N PRO A 238 26.69 -3.06 -8.93
CA PRO A 238 27.18 -1.73 -9.25
C PRO A 238 28.35 -1.67 -10.22
N ASP A 239 29.16 -2.73 -10.28
CA ASP A 239 30.29 -2.87 -11.21
C ASP A 239 29.86 -3.30 -12.63
N GLY A 240 28.55 -3.46 -12.86
CA GLY A 240 27.99 -3.88 -14.14
C GLY A 240 27.99 -5.39 -14.36
N THR A 241 28.54 -6.16 -13.42
CA THR A 241 28.46 -7.62 -13.48
C THR A 241 27.03 -8.09 -13.21
N SER A 242 26.71 -9.26 -13.77
CA SER A 242 25.42 -9.90 -13.53
C SER A 242 25.58 -11.37 -13.22
N GLU A 243 24.71 -11.86 -12.35
CA GLU A 243 24.60 -13.28 -12.02
C GLU A 243 23.13 -13.69 -12.00
N THR A 244 22.86 -14.98 -12.09
CA THR A 244 21.50 -15.52 -12.04
C THR A 244 21.27 -16.25 -10.74
N LEU A 245 20.07 -16.11 -10.18
CA LEU A 245 19.63 -16.83 -9.00
C LEU A 245 18.33 -17.57 -9.32
N VAL A 246 18.30 -18.86 -9.00
CA VAL A 246 17.13 -19.72 -9.17
C VAL A 246 16.45 -19.92 -7.80
N ALA A 247 15.14 -19.77 -7.76
CA ALA A 247 14.34 -20.01 -6.58
C ALA A 247 12.96 -20.58 -6.94
N ASP A 248 12.37 -21.36 -6.03
CA ASP A 248 11.01 -21.88 -6.22
C ASP A 248 9.97 -20.74 -6.18
N LEU A 249 10.26 -19.69 -5.40
CA LEU A 249 9.40 -18.52 -5.24
C LEU A 249 10.24 -17.24 -5.13
N VAL A 250 9.93 -16.26 -5.98
CA VAL A 250 10.40 -14.88 -5.85
C VAL A 250 9.23 -14.01 -5.39
N VAL A 251 9.45 -13.22 -4.34
CA VAL A 251 8.45 -12.35 -3.73
C VAL A 251 8.93 -10.89 -3.80
N PRO A 252 8.42 -10.10 -4.76
CA PRO A 252 8.74 -8.69 -4.85
C PRO A 252 8.18 -7.90 -3.67
N THR A 253 9.01 -7.09 -3.03
CA THR A 253 8.65 -6.16 -1.94
C THR A 253 8.97 -4.70 -2.29
N PHE A 254 9.08 -4.39 -3.58
CA PHE A 254 9.27 -3.06 -4.17
C PHE A 254 8.18 -2.72 -5.20
N GLY A 255 8.25 -1.53 -5.80
CA GLY A 255 7.34 -1.15 -6.88
C GLY A 255 6.01 -0.59 -6.38
N VAL A 256 6.06 0.27 -5.36
CA VAL A 256 4.89 0.99 -4.88
C VAL A 256 4.48 2.03 -5.93
N VAL A 257 3.18 2.09 -6.24
CA VAL A 257 2.59 3.01 -7.23
C VAL A 257 1.44 3.78 -6.57
N PRO A 258 1.49 5.13 -6.51
CA PRO A 258 0.38 5.95 -6.06
C PRO A 258 -0.90 5.71 -6.86
N ASN A 259 -2.05 5.67 -6.16
CA ASN A 259 -3.35 5.51 -6.79
C ASN A 259 -3.92 6.89 -7.17
N THR A 260 -3.32 7.50 -8.18
CA THR A 260 -3.62 8.89 -8.61
C THR A 260 -4.05 9.01 -10.07
N ALA A 261 -4.20 7.88 -10.77
CA ALA A 261 -4.47 7.86 -12.22
C ALA A 261 -5.80 8.55 -12.60
N PHE A 262 -6.76 8.62 -11.68
CA PHE A 262 -8.03 9.29 -11.88
C PHE A 262 -7.92 10.83 -11.86
N ALA A 263 -6.82 11.37 -11.32
CA ALA A 263 -6.63 12.81 -11.18
C ALA A 263 -6.00 13.42 -12.46
N PRO A 264 -6.35 14.67 -12.81
CA PRO A 264 -5.72 15.39 -13.91
C PRO A 264 -4.20 15.43 -13.80
N GLU A 265 -3.51 15.41 -14.94
CA GLU A 265 -2.05 15.43 -15.01
C GLU A 265 -1.45 16.64 -14.27
N GLY A 266 -2.09 17.81 -14.37
CA GLY A 266 -1.66 19.03 -13.68
C GLY A 266 -1.61 18.89 -12.15
N MET A 267 -2.47 18.04 -11.55
CA MET A 267 -2.49 17.76 -10.12
C MET A 267 -1.40 16.77 -9.67
N ARG A 268 -0.78 16.05 -10.60
CA ARG A 268 0.19 14.98 -10.32
C ARG A 268 1.61 15.51 -10.43
N ASP A 269 2.48 15.07 -9.52
CA ASP A 269 3.92 15.26 -9.60
C ASP A 269 4.50 14.15 -10.50
N GLU A 270 5.13 14.53 -11.61
CA GLU A 270 5.58 13.59 -12.65
C GLU A 270 6.61 12.58 -12.11
N ALA A 271 7.53 13.04 -11.26
CA ALA A 271 8.62 12.22 -10.74
C ALA A 271 8.13 11.17 -9.73
N SER A 272 7.21 11.52 -8.84
CA SER A 272 6.72 10.64 -7.78
C SER A 272 5.43 9.90 -8.12
N GLY A 273 4.64 10.43 -9.06
CA GLY A 273 3.27 10.00 -9.33
C GLY A 273 2.26 10.40 -8.25
N CYS A 274 2.70 11.01 -7.13
CA CYS A 274 1.82 11.50 -6.08
C CYS A 274 1.06 12.76 -6.52
N LEU A 275 0.03 13.15 -5.77
CA LEU A 275 -0.61 14.44 -5.98
C LEU A 275 0.24 15.56 -5.36
N LYS A 276 0.30 16.70 -6.04
CA LYS A 276 0.93 17.92 -5.51
C LYS A 276 0.12 18.43 -4.32
N GLN A 277 0.81 18.91 -3.28
CA GLN A 277 0.17 19.44 -2.07
C GLN A 277 0.91 20.66 -1.52
N GLY A 278 0.16 21.62 -0.99
CA GLY A 278 0.65 22.75 -0.20
C GLY A 278 0.86 22.40 1.27
N GLY A 279 1.28 23.38 2.08
CA GLY A 279 1.51 23.20 3.53
C GLY A 279 0.25 22.91 4.35
N ASP A 280 -0.93 23.17 3.79
CA ASP A 280 -2.25 22.89 4.35
C ASP A 280 -2.89 21.63 3.76
N LEU A 281 -2.11 20.80 3.05
CA LEU A 281 -2.52 19.56 2.40
C LEU A 281 -3.49 19.75 1.20
N ARG A 282 -3.73 20.99 0.75
CA ARG A 282 -4.55 21.24 -0.44
C ARG A 282 -3.75 21.05 -1.73
N ALA A 283 -4.43 20.61 -2.78
CA ALA A 283 -3.84 20.58 -4.11
C ALA A 283 -3.61 22.03 -4.61
N PRO A 284 -2.39 22.41 -5.04
CA PRO A 284 -2.13 23.75 -5.54
C PRO A 284 -3.08 24.13 -6.68
N GLY A 285 -3.70 25.31 -6.59
CA GLY A 285 -4.70 25.77 -7.56
C GLY A 285 -6.14 25.33 -7.27
N TYR A 286 -6.38 24.52 -6.24
CA TYR A 286 -7.71 23.99 -5.91
C TYR A 286 -8.05 24.25 -4.44
N ASN A 287 -9.03 25.12 -4.19
CA ASN A 287 -9.34 25.59 -2.84
C ASN A 287 -10.13 24.59 -1.99
N ASN A 288 -10.74 23.58 -2.61
CA ASN A 288 -11.65 22.61 -1.98
C ASN A 288 -11.22 21.13 -2.12
N SER A 289 -9.98 20.88 -2.58
CA SER A 289 -9.45 19.53 -2.76
C SER A 289 -8.21 19.32 -1.88
N MET A 290 -8.29 18.38 -0.95
CA MET A 290 -7.21 17.98 -0.05
C MET A 290 -6.62 16.64 -0.47
N SER A 291 -5.29 16.54 -0.53
CA SER A 291 -4.58 15.29 -0.79
C SER A 291 -3.87 14.80 0.47
N LEU A 292 -4.19 13.57 0.87
CA LEU A 292 -3.51 12.83 1.92
C LEU A 292 -2.65 11.70 1.34
N ILE A 293 -2.24 11.84 0.07
CA ILE A 293 -1.21 11.01 -0.57
C ILE A 293 0.09 11.82 -0.53
N PRO A 294 0.83 11.78 0.59
CA PRO A 294 1.99 12.64 0.76
C PRO A 294 3.05 12.37 -0.32
N ARG A 295 3.72 13.45 -0.75
CA ARG A 295 4.97 13.41 -1.53
C ARG A 295 6.09 12.67 -0.78
N PHE A 296 5.96 12.56 0.54
CA PHE A 296 6.85 11.79 1.39
C PHE A 296 6.36 10.34 1.49
N TYR A 297 7.06 9.46 0.78
CA TYR A 297 6.98 8.01 0.97
C TYR A 297 7.31 7.68 2.43
N SER A 298 6.27 7.51 3.24
CA SER A 298 6.36 6.84 4.54
C SER A 298 5.47 5.60 4.52
N PRO A 299 6.01 4.39 4.77
CA PRO A 299 5.18 3.17 4.84
C PRO A 299 4.23 3.15 6.05
N PHE A 300 4.46 4.02 7.04
CA PHE A 300 3.62 4.21 8.23
C PHE A 300 3.69 5.69 8.57
N MET A 301 2.56 6.39 8.69
CA MET A 301 2.41 7.79 9.16
C MET A 301 3.70 8.65 9.31
N CYS A 302 3.82 9.69 8.49
CA CYS A 302 4.91 10.67 8.55
C CYS A 302 5.11 11.24 9.98
N HIS A 303 6.37 11.32 10.42
CA HIS A 303 6.81 12.37 11.34
C HIS A 303 7.73 13.31 10.56
N VAL A 304 7.41 14.60 10.57
CA VAL A 304 8.36 15.69 10.32
C VAL A 304 8.67 16.28 11.68
N TYR A 305 9.93 16.17 12.12
CA TYR A 305 10.49 17.22 12.96
C TYR A 305 11.29 18.14 12.05
N PRO A 306 11.09 19.46 12.10
CA PRO A 306 11.98 20.40 11.45
C PRO A 306 13.29 20.42 12.23
N SER A 307 14.42 20.34 11.55
CA SER A 307 15.70 20.72 12.12
C SER A 307 16.48 21.49 11.07
N LEU A 308 16.58 22.80 11.31
CA LEU A 308 17.59 23.79 10.88
C LEU A 308 18.22 23.61 9.49
#